data_AF-A0A1W9LF92-F1
#
_entry.id   AF-A0A1W9LF92-F1
#
_cell.length_a   1.000
_cell.length_b   1.000
_cell.length_c   1.000
_cell.angle_alpha   90.00
_cell.angle_beta   90.00
_cell.angle_gamma   90.00
#
_symmetry.space_group_name_H-M   'P 1'
#
loop_
_entity.id
_entity.type
_entity.pdbx_description
1 polymer ?
#
loop_
_entity_poly.entity_id
_entity_poly.type
_entity_poly.pdbx_seq_one_letter_code
_entity_poly.pdbx_strand_id
1 'polypeptide(L)'
;MPETRVTPSRFRNTIGKYTVRRNSRCISCGLCAKLCPYGVHQRYENFNKSLRPVEHKCIGFKCRENDFFCIDRCPEQALTLNLNPILDTLGDYRWTDEMLIAHWEMAETGNLPVVDLEYSLGNSGGGFDKIRFKLTDTKSCSGPADEDIDMSVLLNKRGDGRPEKTISMPCYGGGMSFGSTALNVIVGRARAAKRLNTLTCTGEGGYPEEFVPYADHVITQVATGLFGVREKTIQCAPVVEFKYAQGAKPGLGGHLLGDKVTPKVAAMRETVVGNALFSPFPFHSVYSVEDHKKHVDW
;
A
#
# COMPACT_ATOMS: atom_id res chain seq x y z
N MET A 1 2.95 17.05 -16.07
CA MET A 1 2.70 16.03 -15.03
C MET A 1 1.20 15.85 -14.89
N PRO A 2 0.68 14.67 -14.49
CA PRO A 2 -0.74 14.51 -14.23
C PRO A 2 -1.22 15.52 -13.18
N GLU A 3 -2.38 16.13 -13.41
CA GLU A 3 -2.99 17.10 -12.50
C GLU A 3 -3.65 16.37 -11.32
N THR A 4 -3.32 16.76 -10.09
CA THR A 4 -3.96 16.21 -8.89
C THR A 4 -5.38 16.77 -8.76
N ARG A 5 -6.37 15.89 -8.57
CA ARG A 5 -7.75 16.27 -8.32
C ARG A 5 -8.19 15.84 -6.94
N VAL A 6 -8.85 16.74 -6.22
CA VAL A 6 -9.47 16.41 -4.93
C VAL A 6 -10.61 15.43 -5.17
N THR A 7 -10.64 14.37 -4.36
CA THR A 7 -11.71 13.37 -4.38
C THR A 7 -12.51 13.42 -3.09
N PRO A 8 -13.83 13.12 -3.13
CA PRO A 8 -14.64 13.05 -1.93
C PRO A 8 -14.15 11.96 -0.98
N SER A 9 -14.40 12.15 0.32
CA SER A 9 -14.01 11.15 1.29
C SER A 9 -14.73 9.82 1.08
N ARG A 10 -14.00 8.73 1.33
CA ARG A 10 -14.57 7.38 1.27
C ARG A 10 -15.68 7.15 2.30
N PHE A 11 -15.69 7.93 3.38
CA PHE A 11 -16.73 7.88 4.40
C PHE A 11 -17.69 9.06 4.21
N ARG A 12 -18.99 8.79 4.36
CA ARG A 12 -20.02 9.85 4.35
C ARG A 12 -19.71 10.98 5.32
N ASN A 13 -19.14 10.64 6.48
CA ASN A 13 -18.56 11.59 7.42
C ASN A 13 -17.07 11.28 7.55
N THR A 14 -16.21 12.16 7.04
CA THR A 14 -14.76 12.02 7.18
C THR A 14 -14.39 11.91 8.65
N ILE A 15 -13.55 10.92 8.97
CA ILE A 15 -13.11 10.64 10.33
C ILE A 15 -11.98 11.60 10.66
N GLY A 16 -12.16 12.43 11.70
CA GLY A 16 -11.14 13.31 12.23
C GLY A 16 -10.47 12.75 13.48
N LYS A 17 -9.27 13.26 13.82
CA LYS A 17 -8.58 12.93 15.07
C LYS A 17 -9.32 13.42 16.32
N TYR A 18 -10.02 14.55 16.18
CA TYR A 18 -10.76 15.18 17.26
C TYR A 18 -12.25 15.23 16.93
N THR A 19 -13.08 15.19 17.98
CA THR A 19 -14.52 15.47 17.89
C THR A 19 -14.84 16.81 18.52
N VAL A 20 -15.72 17.56 17.87
CA VAL A 20 -16.20 18.85 18.38
C VAL A 20 -17.71 18.75 18.48
N ARG A 21 -18.22 18.64 19.71
CA ARG A 21 -19.67 18.53 19.95
C ARG A 21 -20.24 19.87 20.36
N ARG A 22 -21.44 20.15 19.87
CA ARG A 22 -22.22 21.32 20.24
C ARG A 22 -23.48 20.87 20.99
N ASN A 23 -23.67 21.37 22.20
CA ASN A 23 -24.85 21.06 23.02
C ASN A 23 -25.97 22.11 22.84
N SER A 24 -27.09 21.90 23.53
CA SER A 24 -28.31 22.72 23.43
C SER A 24 -28.16 24.15 23.96
N ARG A 25 -27.07 24.48 24.69
CA ARG A 25 -26.80 25.86 25.15
C ARG A 25 -26.41 26.79 24.01
N CYS A 26 -26.14 26.27 22.81
CA CYS A 26 -25.69 27.11 21.70
C CYS A 26 -26.80 28.02 21.15
N ILE A 27 -26.62 29.33 21.32
CA ILE A 27 -27.49 30.37 20.75
C ILE A 27 -27.25 30.66 19.26
N SER A 28 -26.42 29.87 18.57
CA SER A 28 -26.07 30.06 17.14
C SER A 28 -25.53 31.46 16.77
N CYS A 29 -24.77 32.10 17.67
CA CYS A 29 -24.15 33.41 17.44
C CYS A 29 -23.11 33.43 16.29
N GLY A 30 -22.58 32.27 15.88
CA GLY A 30 -21.65 32.15 14.76
C GLY A 30 -20.20 32.55 15.03
N LEU A 31 -19.88 32.95 16.26
CA LEU A 31 -18.52 33.37 16.63
C LEU A 31 -17.48 32.28 16.32
N CYS A 32 -17.80 31.01 16.62
CA CYS A 32 -16.93 29.88 16.32
C CYS A 32 -16.59 29.72 14.81
N ALA A 33 -17.51 30.10 13.91
CA ALA A 33 -17.28 30.09 12.46
C ALA A 33 -16.42 31.27 11.99
N LYS A 34 -16.51 32.42 12.67
CA LYS A 34 -15.67 33.59 12.38
C LYS A 34 -14.24 33.42 12.90
N LEU A 35 -14.08 32.77 14.07
CA LEU A 35 -12.78 32.59 14.69
C LEU A 35 -11.96 31.50 14.01
N CYS A 36 -12.53 30.34 13.71
CA CYS A 36 -11.77 29.17 13.29
C CYS A 36 -11.25 29.30 11.84
N PRO A 37 -9.93 29.44 11.61
CA PRO A 37 -9.38 29.60 10.26
C PRO A 37 -9.40 28.27 9.48
N TYR A 38 -9.49 27.14 10.17
CA TYR A 38 -9.53 25.80 9.57
C TYR A 38 -10.92 25.40 9.05
N GLY A 39 -11.94 26.27 9.20
CA GLY A 39 -13.28 25.99 8.66
C GLY A 39 -14.00 24.83 9.33
N VAL A 40 -13.67 24.52 10.60
CA VAL A 40 -14.35 23.50 11.42
C VAL A 40 -15.83 23.86 11.62
N HIS A 41 -16.15 25.14 11.68
CA HIS A 41 -17.51 25.62 11.86
C HIS A 41 -17.96 26.36 10.60
N GLN A 42 -18.86 25.75 9.83
CA GLN A 42 -19.43 26.37 8.64
C GLN A 42 -20.68 27.17 8.99
N ARG A 43 -20.81 28.34 8.38
CA ARG A 43 -22.02 29.17 8.43
C ARG A 43 -22.34 29.66 7.03
N TYR A 44 -23.60 29.52 6.61
CA TYR A 44 -24.09 30.00 5.33
C TYR A 44 -24.97 31.22 5.57
N GLU A 45 -24.93 32.20 4.65
CA GLU A 45 -25.58 33.52 4.83
C GLU A 45 -27.09 33.42 5.09
N ASN A 46 -27.77 32.45 4.47
CA ASN A 46 -29.22 32.26 4.57
C ASN A 46 -29.65 31.20 5.60
N PHE A 47 -28.73 30.72 6.44
CA PHE A 47 -29.00 29.65 7.39
C PHE A 47 -28.53 30.01 8.81
N ASN A 48 -29.49 30.39 9.65
CA ASN A 48 -29.22 30.83 11.02
C ASN A 48 -28.93 29.70 12.01
N LYS A 49 -29.14 28.43 11.64
CA LYS A 49 -28.83 27.29 12.51
C LYS A 49 -27.38 26.86 12.36
N SER A 50 -26.74 26.59 13.50
CA SER A 50 -25.38 26.06 13.51
C SER A 50 -25.34 24.62 12.98
N LEU A 51 -24.53 24.37 11.95
CA LEU A 51 -24.34 23.03 11.37
C LEU A 51 -23.39 22.17 12.19
N ARG A 52 -23.43 20.85 11.98
CA ARG A 52 -22.46 19.92 12.58
C ARG A 52 -21.04 20.39 12.25
N PRO A 53 -20.14 20.48 13.25
CA PRO A 53 -18.74 20.80 12.99
C PRO A 53 -18.09 19.81 12.01
N VAL A 54 -17.20 20.32 11.17
CA VAL A 54 -16.37 19.55 10.24
C VAL A 54 -15.13 19.08 10.99
N GLU A 55 -15.32 18.01 11.75
CA GLU A 55 -14.40 17.53 12.79
C GLU A 55 -13.00 17.18 12.27
N HIS A 56 -12.87 16.66 11.05
CA HIS A 56 -11.58 16.32 10.43
C HIS A 56 -10.67 17.51 10.15
N LYS A 57 -11.18 18.75 10.19
CA LYS A 57 -10.35 19.96 10.05
C LYS A 57 -9.87 20.52 11.38
N CYS A 58 -10.28 19.93 12.50
CA CYS A 58 -9.92 20.44 13.82
C CYS A 58 -8.48 20.06 14.18
N ILE A 59 -7.65 21.05 14.48
CA ILE A 59 -6.26 20.84 14.97
C ILE A 59 -6.19 20.46 16.47
N GLY A 60 -7.35 20.30 17.12
CA GLY A 60 -7.47 19.78 18.47
C GLY A 60 -6.89 20.67 19.57
N PHE A 61 -6.25 20.05 20.56
CA PHE A 61 -5.86 20.71 21.81
C PHE A 61 -4.79 21.78 21.62
N LYS A 62 -3.93 21.67 20.60
CA LYS A 62 -2.96 22.71 20.22
C LYS A 62 -3.62 24.04 19.88
N CYS A 63 -4.90 24.01 19.47
CA CYS A 63 -5.68 25.22 19.21
C CYS A 63 -5.80 26.14 20.44
N ARG A 64 -5.68 25.60 21.66
CA ARG A 64 -5.77 26.37 22.93
C ARG A 64 -4.70 27.46 23.04
N GLU A 65 -3.56 27.29 22.39
CA GLU A 65 -2.48 28.28 22.39
C GLU A 65 -2.79 29.50 21.52
N ASN A 66 -3.89 29.47 20.75
CA ASN A 66 -4.24 30.50 19.79
C ASN A 66 -5.46 31.31 20.24
N ASP A 67 -5.51 32.58 19.84
CA ASP A 67 -6.63 33.47 20.17
C ASP A 67 -7.97 33.04 19.57
N PHE A 68 -7.92 32.23 18.51
CA PHE A 68 -9.10 31.71 17.82
C PHE A 68 -9.65 30.40 18.40
N PHE A 69 -9.19 29.97 19.60
CA PHE A 69 -9.69 28.75 20.23
C PHE A 69 -11.19 28.82 20.50
N CYS A 70 -11.97 28.11 19.67
CA CYS A 70 -13.41 28.28 19.61
C CYS A 70 -14.15 27.79 20.86
N ILE A 71 -13.56 26.87 21.64
CA ILE A 71 -14.17 26.28 22.84
C ILE A 71 -14.22 27.34 23.95
N ASP A 72 -13.08 27.90 24.34
CA ASP A 72 -13.00 28.88 25.43
C ASP A 72 -13.70 30.19 25.07
N ARG A 73 -13.65 30.58 23.80
CA ARG A 73 -14.30 31.80 23.29
C ARG A 73 -15.80 31.64 23.06
N CYS A 74 -16.39 30.48 23.35
CA CYS A 74 -17.84 30.30 23.25
C CYS A 74 -18.55 30.97 24.44
N PRO A 75 -19.40 32.00 24.22
CA PRO A 75 -20.05 32.72 25.34
C PRO A 75 -20.90 31.80 26.23
N GLU A 76 -21.54 30.80 25.63
CA GLU A 76 -22.44 29.85 26.30
C GLU A 76 -21.74 28.56 26.75
N GLN A 77 -20.43 28.44 26.53
CA GLN A 77 -19.66 27.21 26.78
C GLN A 77 -20.35 25.96 26.19
N ALA A 78 -20.89 26.13 24.97
CA ALA A 78 -21.73 25.14 24.31
C ALA A 78 -20.94 24.13 23.46
N LEU A 79 -19.63 24.32 23.34
CA LEU A 79 -18.75 23.46 22.54
C LEU A 79 -17.86 22.61 23.46
N THR A 80 -17.63 21.36 23.07
CA THR A 80 -16.67 20.48 23.74
C THR A 80 -15.73 19.84 22.72
N LEU A 81 -14.47 19.65 23.10
CA LEU A 81 -13.42 19.06 22.28
C LEU A 81 -12.92 17.78 22.97
N ASN A 82 -12.93 16.66 22.25
CA ASN A 82 -12.39 15.38 22.73
C ASN A 82 -11.59 14.69 21.62
N LEU A 83 -10.76 13.71 21.99
CA LEU A 83 -10.27 12.74 21.02
C LEU A 83 -11.44 11.95 20.43
N ASN A 84 -11.33 11.58 19.16
CA ASN A 84 -12.38 10.82 18.52
C ASN A 84 -12.31 9.34 18.95
N PRO A 85 -13.32 8.81 19.67
CA PRO A 85 -13.30 7.42 20.14
C PRO A 85 -13.35 6.39 19.01
N ILE A 86 -13.66 6.79 17.78
CA ILE A 86 -13.54 5.91 16.61
C ILE A 86 -12.08 5.50 16.40
N LEU A 87 -11.11 6.35 16.74
CA LEU A 87 -9.69 6.04 16.57
C LEU A 87 -9.26 4.81 17.36
N ASP A 88 -9.82 4.60 18.56
CA ASP A 88 -9.56 3.42 19.40
C ASP A 88 -9.95 2.09 18.72
N THR A 89 -10.74 2.15 17.63
CA THR A 89 -11.22 1.00 16.87
C THR A 89 -10.54 0.84 15.52
N LEU A 90 -9.62 1.75 15.17
CA LEU A 90 -8.95 1.78 13.87
C LEU A 90 -7.48 1.37 14.01
N GLY A 91 -7.00 0.73 12.95
CA GLY A 91 -5.59 0.41 12.82
C GLY A 91 -5.14 -0.84 13.55
N ASP A 92 -3.82 -1.03 13.50
CA ASP A 92 -3.09 -2.05 14.21
C ASP A 92 -1.74 -1.47 14.68
N TYR A 93 -0.87 -2.31 15.23
CA TYR A 93 0.43 -1.86 15.72
C TYR A 93 1.29 -1.19 14.63
N ARG A 94 1.20 -1.65 13.39
CA ARG A 94 1.98 -1.13 12.26
C ARG A 94 1.28 0.03 11.55
N TRP A 95 -0.01 -0.10 11.31
CA TRP A 95 -0.84 0.94 10.69
C TRP A 95 -1.68 1.60 11.76
N THR A 96 -1.13 2.61 12.42
CA THR A 96 -1.83 3.33 13.49
C THR A 96 -3.08 4.03 12.95
N ASP A 97 -4.03 4.26 13.84
CA ASP A 97 -5.25 5.06 13.60
C ASP A 97 -4.97 6.38 12.89
N GLU A 98 -4.01 7.17 13.38
CA GLU A 98 -3.59 8.45 12.80
C GLU A 98 -2.97 8.27 11.41
N MET A 99 -2.11 7.26 11.22
CA MET A 99 -1.55 6.97 9.91
C MET A 99 -2.65 6.66 8.90
N LEU A 100 -3.64 5.86 9.29
CA LEU A 100 -4.74 5.51 8.39
C LEU A 100 -5.52 6.74 7.93
N ILE A 101 -5.95 7.59 8.87
CA ILE A 101 -6.72 8.80 8.51
C ILE A 101 -5.86 9.82 7.74
N ALA A 102 -4.56 9.92 8.04
CA ALA A 102 -3.65 10.78 7.30
C ALA A 102 -3.45 10.32 5.85
N HIS A 103 -3.26 9.01 5.63
CA HIS A 103 -3.13 8.48 4.28
C HIS A 103 -4.42 8.59 3.49
N TRP A 104 -5.59 8.51 4.14
CA TRP A 104 -6.86 8.83 3.48
C TRP A 104 -6.91 10.29 3.06
N GLU A 105 -6.55 11.24 3.93
CA GLU A 105 -6.51 12.67 3.58
C GLU A 105 -5.52 12.97 2.44
N MET A 106 -4.32 12.39 2.49
CA MET A 106 -3.32 12.53 1.43
C MET A 106 -3.78 11.94 0.10
N ALA A 107 -4.44 10.77 0.13
CA ALA A 107 -5.01 10.15 -1.06
C ALA A 107 -6.18 10.97 -1.63
N GLU A 108 -6.99 11.57 -0.76
CA GLU A 108 -8.16 12.37 -1.12
C GLU A 108 -7.77 13.74 -1.70
N THR A 109 -6.71 14.36 -1.18
CA THR A 109 -6.34 15.75 -1.49
C THR A 109 -5.09 15.91 -2.34
N GLY A 110 -4.19 14.92 -2.34
CA GLY A 110 -2.85 15.01 -2.93
C GLY A 110 -1.87 15.89 -2.13
N ASN A 111 -2.25 16.37 -0.95
CA ASN A 111 -1.44 17.24 -0.09
C ASN A 111 -1.15 16.57 1.24
N LEU A 112 -0.16 17.08 1.98
CA LEU A 112 0.08 16.67 3.37
C LEU A 112 -1.13 17.01 4.25
N PRO A 113 -1.40 16.23 5.32
CA PRO A 113 -2.53 16.47 6.19
C PRO A 113 -2.50 17.86 6.82
N VAL A 114 -3.65 18.53 6.89
CA VAL A 114 -3.78 19.87 7.49
C VAL A 114 -3.73 19.80 9.02
N VAL A 115 -4.24 18.70 9.57
CA VAL A 115 -4.15 18.40 11.00
C VAL A 115 -2.83 17.67 11.27
N ASP A 116 -2.23 17.92 12.43
CA ASP A 116 -1.03 17.21 12.90
C ASP A 116 -1.35 15.74 13.19
N LEU A 117 -1.30 14.95 12.13
CA LEU A 117 -1.47 13.51 12.11
C LEU A 117 -0.11 12.86 11.91
N GLU A 118 0.19 11.81 12.66
CA GLU A 118 1.32 10.95 12.30
C GLU A 118 0.99 10.25 10.96
N TYR A 119 1.86 10.39 9.97
CA TYR A 119 1.66 9.80 8.63
C TYR A 119 2.87 9.03 8.09
N SER A 120 3.95 8.88 8.85
CA SER A 120 5.23 8.40 8.33
C SER A 120 5.66 7.08 8.96
N LEU A 121 5.80 7.05 10.29
CA LEU A 121 6.49 5.97 11.00
C LEU A 121 5.55 5.10 11.82
N GLY A 122 4.41 5.64 12.24
CA GLY A 122 3.53 5.00 13.24
C GLY A 122 4.30 4.54 14.47
N ASN A 123 3.85 3.44 15.09
CA ASN A 123 4.51 2.88 16.26
C ASN A 123 5.81 2.13 15.94
N SER A 124 6.14 1.91 14.65
CA SER A 124 7.39 1.25 14.27
C SER A 124 8.62 2.12 14.58
N GLY A 125 8.43 3.45 14.65
CA GLY A 125 9.50 4.44 14.80
C GLY A 125 10.47 4.47 13.61
N GLY A 126 10.09 3.87 12.48
CA GLY A 126 10.88 3.78 11.25
C GLY A 126 11.45 2.40 10.94
N GLY A 127 11.77 2.19 9.67
CA GLY A 127 12.39 0.96 9.14
C GLY A 127 13.83 1.23 8.69
N PHE A 128 14.01 1.47 7.40
CA PHE A 128 15.31 1.84 6.84
C PHE A 128 15.82 3.19 7.37
N ASP A 129 14.93 4.08 7.84
CA ASP A 129 15.30 5.37 8.45
C ASP A 129 16.05 5.24 9.77
N LYS A 130 16.13 4.04 10.35
CA LYS A 130 16.99 3.75 11.52
C LYS A 130 18.39 3.30 11.13
N ILE A 131 18.62 2.98 9.85
CA ILE A 131 19.91 2.54 9.33
C ILE A 131 20.75 3.78 8.98
N ARG A 132 22.01 3.79 9.39
CA ARG A 132 22.99 4.81 9.05
C ARG A 132 24.18 4.14 8.39
N PHE A 133 24.57 4.61 7.21
CA PHE A 133 25.82 4.18 6.58
C PHE A 133 26.99 4.91 7.23
N LYS A 134 28.04 4.18 7.60
CA LYS A 134 29.31 4.78 8.02
C LYS A 134 30.01 5.30 6.77
N LEU A 135 29.94 6.60 6.56
CA LEU A 135 30.66 7.25 5.48
C LEU A 135 32.16 7.25 5.81
N THR A 136 32.98 6.75 4.89
CA THR A 136 34.44 6.91 4.99
C THR A 136 34.83 8.30 4.55
N ASP A 137 35.86 8.86 5.20
CA ASP A 137 36.39 10.18 4.86
C ASP A 137 36.93 10.14 3.43
N THR A 138 36.34 10.92 2.52
CA THR A 138 36.63 10.90 1.07
C THR A 138 38.08 11.29 0.75
N LYS A 139 38.79 11.88 1.72
CA LYS A 139 40.20 12.26 1.61
C LYS A 139 41.18 11.10 1.79
N SER A 140 40.79 10.01 2.47
CA SER A 140 41.71 8.91 2.82
C SER A 140 41.45 7.61 2.07
N CYS A 141 40.35 7.51 1.31
CA CYS A 141 39.96 6.30 0.60
C CYS A 141 39.66 6.63 -0.86
N SER A 142 40.56 6.26 -1.77
CA SER A 142 40.22 6.12 -3.18
C SER A 142 39.39 4.85 -3.33
N GLY A 143 38.06 4.99 -3.25
CA GLY A 143 37.15 3.91 -3.61
C GLY A 143 37.36 3.47 -5.07
N PRO A 144 36.73 2.36 -5.49
CA PRO A 144 36.73 1.97 -6.90
C PRO A 144 36.19 3.14 -7.75
N ALA A 145 36.67 3.26 -9.00
CA ALA A 145 36.08 4.19 -9.94
C ALA A 145 34.62 3.78 -10.23
N ASP A 146 33.77 4.71 -10.64
CA ASP A 146 32.36 4.41 -10.92
C ASP A 146 32.24 3.31 -11.99
N GLU A 147 33.18 3.22 -12.95
CA GLU A 147 33.20 2.17 -13.97
C GLU A 147 33.57 0.78 -13.42
N ASP A 148 34.23 0.71 -12.26
CA ASP A 148 34.68 -0.53 -11.62
C ASP A 148 33.61 -1.13 -10.69
N ILE A 149 32.50 -0.41 -10.45
CA ILE A 149 31.42 -0.87 -9.57
C ILE A 149 30.56 -1.92 -10.29
N ASP A 150 30.78 -3.19 -9.94
CA ASP A 150 29.91 -4.28 -10.39
C ASP A 150 28.65 -4.38 -9.53
N MET A 151 27.51 -4.10 -10.16
CA MET A 151 26.18 -4.23 -9.55
C MET A 151 25.51 -5.58 -9.88
N SER A 152 26.23 -6.47 -10.57
CA SER A 152 25.69 -7.77 -10.95
C SER A 152 25.53 -8.71 -9.76
N VAL A 153 24.52 -9.58 -9.83
CA VAL A 153 24.23 -10.57 -8.80
C VAL A 153 24.00 -11.92 -9.44
N LEU A 154 24.90 -12.87 -9.14
CA LEU A 154 24.67 -14.29 -9.39
C LEU A 154 23.62 -14.82 -8.40
N LEU A 155 22.49 -15.30 -8.94
CA LEU A 155 21.35 -15.75 -8.13
C LEU A 155 21.57 -17.14 -7.52
N ASN A 156 22.03 -18.11 -8.30
CA ASN A 156 22.35 -19.45 -7.79
C ASN A 156 23.80 -19.51 -7.32
N LYS A 157 24.01 -19.66 -6.00
CA LYS A 157 25.34 -19.79 -5.38
C LYS A 157 25.58 -21.19 -4.77
N ARG A 158 24.72 -22.17 -5.08
CA ARG A 158 24.75 -23.50 -4.45
C ARG A 158 25.69 -24.49 -5.14
N GLY A 159 26.07 -24.25 -6.40
CA GLY A 159 26.91 -25.18 -7.16
C GLY A 159 26.26 -26.56 -7.35
N ASP A 160 24.93 -26.61 -7.41
CA ASP A 160 24.12 -27.84 -7.42
C ASP A 160 23.76 -28.31 -8.84
N GLY A 161 24.44 -27.78 -9.86
CA GLY A 161 24.21 -28.12 -11.27
C GLY A 161 22.94 -27.50 -11.88
N ARG A 162 22.13 -26.78 -11.11
CA ARG A 162 20.98 -26.03 -11.63
C ARG A 162 21.46 -24.79 -12.41
N PRO A 163 20.65 -24.28 -13.37
CA PRO A 163 21.05 -23.15 -14.20
C PRO A 163 21.55 -21.94 -13.39
N GLU A 164 22.66 -21.37 -13.85
CA GLU A 164 23.18 -20.11 -13.33
C GLU A 164 22.45 -18.94 -14.00
N LYS A 165 22.04 -17.96 -13.19
CA LYS A 165 21.41 -16.74 -13.68
C LYS A 165 22.03 -15.54 -12.98
N THR A 166 22.57 -14.63 -13.77
CA THR A 166 23.11 -13.36 -13.29
C THR A 166 22.22 -12.22 -13.75
N ILE A 167 21.81 -11.37 -12.80
CA ILE A 167 21.14 -10.11 -13.08
C ILE A 167 22.13 -8.96 -13.00
N SER A 168 21.97 -7.93 -13.82
CA SER A 168 22.91 -6.79 -13.86
C SER A 168 22.69 -5.75 -12.77
N MET A 169 21.60 -5.86 -12.00
CA MET A 169 21.25 -4.92 -10.94
C MET A 169 20.67 -5.68 -9.73
N PRO A 170 20.98 -5.31 -8.48
CA PRO A 170 20.57 -6.06 -7.29
C PRO A 170 19.10 -5.80 -6.90
N CYS A 171 18.22 -5.60 -7.88
CA CYS A 171 16.80 -5.45 -7.67
C CYS A 171 16.03 -6.08 -8.84
N TYR A 172 14.87 -6.66 -8.53
CA TYR A 172 13.95 -7.22 -9.51
C TYR A 172 12.50 -6.92 -9.12
N GLY A 173 11.58 -7.07 -10.07
CA GLY A 173 10.17 -6.78 -9.87
C GLY A 173 9.43 -7.90 -9.13
N GLY A 174 8.79 -7.58 -8.02
CA GLY A 174 7.94 -8.53 -7.26
C GLY A 174 6.67 -8.98 -8.01
N GLY A 175 6.06 -10.07 -7.57
CA GLY A 175 4.90 -10.68 -8.21
C GLY A 175 3.64 -9.81 -8.10
N MET A 176 3.07 -9.43 -9.24
CA MET A 176 1.77 -8.75 -9.32
C MET A 176 0.93 -9.45 -10.39
N SER A 177 -0.16 -10.08 -9.96
CA SER A 177 -0.92 -11.00 -10.81
C SER A 177 -1.67 -10.31 -11.95
N PHE A 178 -1.72 -10.97 -13.10
CA PHE A 178 -2.70 -10.63 -14.14
C PHE A 178 -4.12 -10.75 -13.56
N GLY A 179 -4.89 -9.68 -13.70
CA GLY A 179 -6.20 -9.49 -13.05
C GLY A 179 -6.13 -8.47 -11.90
N SER A 180 -5.11 -8.53 -11.05
CA SER A 180 -4.85 -7.44 -10.09
C SER A 180 -4.35 -6.20 -10.82
N THR A 181 -3.40 -6.42 -11.72
CA THR A 181 -2.78 -5.42 -12.59
C THR A 181 -3.16 -5.67 -14.06
N ALA A 182 -3.25 -4.59 -14.84
CA ALA A 182 -3.54 -4.67 -16.27
C ALA A 182 -2.40 -5.34 -17.05
N LEU A 183 -2.76 -6.03 -18.15
CA LEU A 183 -1.82 -6.80 -18.98
C LEU A 183 -0.69 -5.94 -19.55
N ASN A 184 -1.02 -4.77 -20.09
CA ASN A 184 -0.06 -3.82 -20.65
C ASN A 184 0.99 -3.38 -19.62
N VAL A 185 0.62 -3.23 -18.35
CA VAL A 185 1.54 -2.87 -17.27
C VAL A 185 2.51 -4.01 -16.98
N ILE A 186 2.02 -5.24 -16.82
CA ILE A 186 2.90 -6.40 -16.53
C ILE A 186 3.82 -6.74 -17.71
N VAL A 187 3.35 -6.59 -18.96
CA VAL A 187 4.18 -6.74 -20.17
C VAL A 187 5.21 -5.62 -20.28
N GLY A 188 4.84 -4.39 -19.93
CA GLY A 188 5.77 -3.27 -19.83
C GLY A 188 6.91 -3.55 -18.83
N ARG A 189 6.58 -4.15 -17.68
CA ARG A 189 7.58 -4.59 -16.68
C ARG A 189 8.50 -5.68 -17.24
N ALA A 190 7.97 -6.67 -17.95
CA ALA A 190 8.77 -7.73 -18.58
C ALA A 190 9.74 -7.17 -19.64
N ARG A 191 9.28 -6.21 -20.45
CA ARG A 191 10.13 -5.49 -21.41
C ARG A 191 11.26 -4.74 -20.72
N ALA A 192 10.95 -4.03 -19.62
CA ALA A 192 11.95 -3.32 -18.83
C ALA A 192 12.95 -4.28 -18.19
N ALA A 193 12.47 -5.40 -17.62
CA ALA A 193 13.32 -6.43 -17.02
C ALA A 193 14.32 -7.00 -18.02
N LYS A 194 13.87 -7.32 -19.24
CA LYS A 194 14.76 -7.75 -20.34
C LYS A 194 15.81 -6.70 -20.67
N ARG A 195 15.42 -5.44 -20.81
CA ARG A 195 16.35 -4.35 -21.17
C ARG A 195 17.39 -4.06 -20.09
N LEU A 196 17.02 -4.20 -18.82
CA LEU A 196 17.88 -3.97 -17.66
C LEU A 196 18.64 -5.21 -17.22
N ASN A 197 18.47 -6.34 -17.92
CA ASN A 197 18.93 -7.66 -17.48
C ASN A 197 18.61 -7.94 -16.01
N THR A 198 17.35 -7.75 -15.64
CA THR A 198 16.81 -8.14 -14.34
C THR A 198 15.58 -9.05 -14.56
N LEU A 199 14.85 -9.35 -13.50
CA LEU A 199 13.67 -10.19 -13.49
C LEU A 199 12.41 -9.37 -13.17
N THR A 200 11.27 -9.84 -13.66
CA THR A 200 9.94 -9.51 -13.14
C THR A 200 9.24 -10.81 -12.73
N CYS A 201 8.12 -10.75 -12.04
CA CYS A 201 7.38 -11.94 -11.61
C CYS A 201 5.92 -11.89 -12.09
N THR A 202 5.39 -13.05 -12.50
CA THR A 202 4.00 -13.23 -12.97
C THR A 202 2.98 -12.87 -11.91
N GLY A 203 3.34 -13.04 -10.63
CA GLY A 203 2.36 -13.16 -9.56
C GLY A 203 1.49 -14.42 -9.71
N GLU A 204 0.47 -14.55 -8.85
CA GLU A 204 -0.44 -15.71 -8.78
C GLU A 204 -1.47 -15.79 -9.92
N GLY A 205 -1.30 -15.01 -10.99
CA GLY A 205 -2.33 -14.79 -12.01
C GLY A 205 -2.25 -15.66 -13.24
N GLY A 206 -1.32 -16.62 -13.26
CA GLY A 206 -0.91 -17.36 -14.45
C GLY A 206 0.11 -16.60 -15.30
N TYR A 207 0.41 -17.17 -16.47
CA TYR A 207 1.46 -16.71 -17.38
C TYR A 207 0.85 -16.29 -18.73
N PRO A 208 0.65 -14.99 -18.98
CA PRO A 208 0.19 -14.49 -20.29
C PRO A 208 1.15 -14.82 -21.43
N GLU A 209 0.62 -15.12 -22.61
CA GLU A 209 1.44 -15.45 -23.79
C GLU A 209 2.33 -14.29 -24.23
N GLU A 210 1.93 -13.05 -23.93
CA GLU A 210 2.72 -11.85 -24.18
C GLU A 210 4.04 -11.80 -23.41
N PHE A 211 4.25 -12.69 -22.42
CA PHE A 211 5.53 -12.87 -21.74
C PHE A 211 6.53 -13.74 -22.49
N VAL A 212 6.09 -14.56 -23.45
CA VAL A 212 6.98 -15.50 -24.18
C VAL A 212 8.22 -14.82 -24.77
N PRO A 213 8.15 -13.62 -25.39
CA PRO A 213 9.34 -12.92 -25.91
C PRO A 213 10.35 -12.45 -24.84
N TYR A 214 9.97 -12.54 -23.56
CA TYR A 214 10.71 -12.09 -22.39
C TYR A 214 10.91 -13.22 -21.37
N ALA A 215 10.66 -14.48 -21.74
CA ALA A 215 10.59 -15.60 -20.81
C ALA A 215 11.82 -15.73 -19.88
N ASP A 216 13.02 -15.52 -20.42
CA ASP A 216 14.29 -15.52 -19.66
C ASP A 216 14.39 -14.45 -18.56
N HIS A 217 13.41 -13.55 -18.46
CA HIS A 217 13.34 -12.47 -17.49
C HIS A 217 12.07 -12.50 -16.63
N VAL A 218 11.29 -13.59 -16.67
CA VAL A 218 10.02 -13.71 -15.96
C VAL A 218 10.06 -14.87 -14.97
N ILE A 219 10.02 -14.55 -13.68
CA ILE A 219 9.81 -15.51 -12.60
C ILE A 219 8.36 -16.00 -12.65
N THR A 220 8.15 -17.31 -12.72
CA THR A 220 6.81 -17.90 -12.62
C THR A 220 6.49 -18.18 -11.16
N GLN A 221 5.47 -17.52 -10.64
CA GLN A 221 5.03 -17.72 -9.26
C GLN A 221 4.00 -18.86 -9.18
N VAL A 222 4.28 -19.83 -8.34
CA VAL A 222 3.37 -20.90 -7.93
C VAL A 222 2.82 -20.53 -6.57
N ALA A 223 1.49 -20.43 -6.46
CA ALA A 223 0.79 -20.04 -5.24
C ALA A 223 -0.34 -21.03 -4.94
N THR A 224 -0.97 -20.89 -3.77
CA THR A 224 -1.91 -21.89 -3.22
C THR A 224 -3.13 -22.18 -4.09
N GLY A 225 -3.56 -21.23 -4.93
CA GLY A 225 -4.65 -21.42 -5.88
C GLY A 225 -4.26 -22.11 -7.19
N LEU A 226 -2.96 -22.32 -7.45
CA LEU A 226 -2.41 -22.92 -8.68
C LEU A 226 -2.95 -22.32 -9.99
N PHE A 227 -3.44 -21.08 -9.96
CA PHE A 227 -4.07 -20.46 -11.10
C PHE A 227 -3.08 -20.27 -12.26
N GLY A 228 -3.44 -20.85 -13.42
CA GLY A 228 -2.65 -20.74 -14.64
C GLY A 228 -1.29 -21.42 -14.58
N VAL A 229 -1.05 -22.28 -13.57
CA VAL A 229 0.15 -23.13 -13.47
C VAL A 229 -0.05 -24.32 -14.40
N ARG A 230 0.76 -24.39 -15.45
CA ARG A 230 0.76 -25.48 -16.44
C ARG A 230 2.20 -25.89 -16.72
N GLU A 231 2.41 -27.13 -17.15
CA GLU A 231 3.73 -27.63 -17.56
C GLU A 231 4.45 -26.65 -18.50
N LYS A 232 3.76 -26.21 -19.56
CA LYS A 232 4.30 -25.23 -20.52
C LYS A 232 4.79 -23.93 -19.86
N THR A 233 4.09 -23.45 -18.83
CA THR A 233 4.43 -22.18 -18.17
C THR A 233 5.58 -22.32 -17.18
N ILE A 234 5.76 -23.51 -16.62
CA ILE A 234 6.91 -23.85 -15.77
C ILE A 234 8.17 -24.01 -16.64
N GLN A 235 8.03 -24.66 -17.80
CA GLN A 235 9.15 -24.82 -18.75
C GLN A 235 9.65 -23.49 -19.34
N CYS A 236 8.82 -22.44 -19.36
CA CYS A 236 9.27 -21.09 -19.75
C CYS A 236 10.07 -20.35 -18.67
N ALA A 237 10.06 -20.80 -17.42
CA ALA A 237 10.50 -20.01 -16.29
C ALA A 237 12.00 -20.21 -15.99
N PRO A 238 12.86 -19.17 -16.05
CA PRO A 238 14.24 -19.26 -15.55
C PRO A 238 14.31 -19.41 -14.03
N VAL A 239 13.25 -19.00 -13.33
CA VAL A 239 13.12 -19.07 -11.87
C VAL A 239 11.65 -19.36 -11.54
N VAL A 240 11.43 -20.28 -10.61
CA VAL A 240 10.11 -20.58 -10.04
C VAL A 240 10.05 -20.07 -8.61
N GLU A 241 9.01 -19.32 -8.27
CA GLU A 241 8.79 -18.77 -6.93
C GLU A 241 7.60 -19.46 -6.26
N PHE A 242 7.86 -20.22 -5.20
CA PHE A 242 6.81 -20.77 -4.35
C PHE A 242 6.36 -19.73 -3.33
N LYS A 243 5.15 -19.20 -3.51
CA LYS A 243 4.60 -18.16 -2.64
C LYS A 243 3.79 -18.77 -1.50
N TYR A 244 4.40 -18.84 -0.31
CA TYR A 244 3.74 -19.26 0.93
C TYR A 244 2.92 -18.16 1.60
N ALA A 245 3.38 -16.91 1.51
CA ALA A 245 2.73 -15.79 2.17
C ALA A 245 3.04 -14.47 1.46
N GLN A 246 2.31 -13.42 1.82
CA GLN A 246 2.63 -12.05 1.45
C GLN A 246 2.49 -11.13 2.65
N GLY A 247 3.38 -10.14 2.77
CA GLY A 247 3.41 -9.24 3.94
C GLY A 247 2.13 -8.42 4.14
N ALA A 248 1.36 -8.14 3.09
CA ALA A 248 0.11 -7.38 3.21
C ALA A 248 -1.04 -8.17 3.87
N LYS A 249 -0.97 -9.50 3.86
CA LYS A 249 -1.96 -10.38 4.51
C LYS A 249 -1.33 -11.74 4.82
N PRO A 250 -0.47 -11.80 5.85
CA PRO A 250 0.15 -13.04 6.28
C PRO A 250 -0.94 -14.03 6.69
N GLY A 251 -0.82 -15.27 6.24
CA GLY A 251 -1.84 -16.27 6.54
C GLY A 251 -3.19 -16.00 5.88
N LEU A 252 -3.22 -15.45 4.67
CA LEU A 252 -4.40 -15.48 3.81
C LEU A 252 -3.94 -15.70 2.36
N GLY A 253 -4.75 -16.40 1.58
CA GLY A 253 -4.48 -16.61 0.16
C GLY A 253 -4.70 -15.36 -0.70
N GLY A 254 -4.35 -15.43 -1.98
CA GLY A 254 -4.64 -14.41 -2.99
C GLY A 254 -6.14 -14.08 -3.08
N HIS A 255 -6.48 -12.80 -3.26
CA HIS A 255 -7.89 -12.35 -3.43
C HIS A 255 -7.99 -11.56 -4.74
N LEU A 256 -8.93 -11.94 -5.60
CA LEU A 256 -9.29 -11.17 -6.78
C LEU A 256 -10.82 -11.01 -6.83
N LEU A 257 -11.29 -9.75 -6.79
CA LEU A 257 -12.72 -9.45 -6.82
C LEU A 257 -13.34 -9.79 -8.17
N GLY A 258 -14.61 -10.20 -8.17
CA GLY A 258 -15.33 -10.67 -9.35
C GLY A 258 -15.32 -9.72 -10.54
N ASP A 259 -15.48 -8.41 -10.29
CA ASP A 259 -15.45 -7.39 -11.35
C ASP A 259 -14.12 -7.32 -12.11
N LYS A 260 -13.02 -7.82 -11.50
CA LYS A 260 -11.71 -7.92 -12.14
C LYS A 260 -11.49 -9.25 -12.87
N VAL A 261 -12.39 -10.22 -12.70
CA VAL A 261 -12.34 -11.54 -13.37
C VAL A 261 -13.02 -11.43 -14.74
N THR A 262 -12.35 -10.68 -15.62
CA THR A 262 -12.71 -10.52 -17.03
C THR A 262 -12.60 -11.84 -17.79
N PRO A 263 -13.18 -11.98 -19.00
CA PRO A 263 -13.06 -13.20 -19.82
C PRO A 263 -11.62 -13.70 -20.01
N LYS A 264 -10.66 -12.79 -20.22
CA LYS A 264 -9.24 -13.16 -20.35
C LYS A 264 -8.63 -13.67 -19.05
N VAL A 265 -8.98 -13.04 -17.92
CA VAL A 265 -8.51 -13.48 -16.60
C VAL A 265 -9.13 -14.83 -16.24
N ALA A 266 -10.43 -14.99 -16.50
CA ALA A 266 -11.16 -16.23 -16.27
C ALA A 266 -10.55 -17.39 -17.08
N ALA A 267 -10.30 -17.18 -18.38
CA ALA A 267 -9.65 -18.16 -19.23
C ALA A 267 -8.22 -18.51 -18.77
N MET A 268 -7.43 -17.50 -18.38
CA MET A 268 -6.06 -17.72 -17.88
C MET A 268 -6.06 -18.61 -16.63
N ARG A 269 -7.02 -18.39 -15.73
CA ARG A 269 -7.14 -19.05 -14.42
C ARG A 269 -8.08 -20.24 -14.40
N GLU A 270 -8.63 -20.63 -15.55
CA GLU A 270 -9.58 -21.75 -15.70
C GLU A 270 -10.77 -21.65 -14.73
N THR A 271 -11.38 -20.46 -14.70
CA THR A 271 -12.48 -20.13 -13.79
C THR A 271 -13.61 -19.41 -14.52
N VAL A 272 -14.65 -19.02 -13.78
CA VAL A 272 -15.87 -18.39 -14.31
C VAL A 272 -15.75 -16.87 -14.25
N VAL A 273 -16.16 -16.22 -15.34
CA VAL A 273 -16.20 -14.75 -15.45
C VAL A 273 -17.08 -14.15 -14.35
N GLY A 274 -16.60 -13.09 -13.70
CA GLY A 274 -17.35 -12.39 -12.67
C GLY A 274 -17.32 -13.04 -11.28
N ASN A 275 -16.81 -14.27 -11.13
CA ASN A 275 -16.70 -14.91 -9.83
C ASN A 275 -15.47 -14.44 -9.08
N ALA A 276 -15.62 -14.00 -7.83
CA ALA A 276 -14.49 -13.65 -6.99
C ALA A 276 -13.62 -14.89 -6.70
N LEU A 277 -12.30 -14.70 -6.75
CA LEU A 277 -11.32 -15.78 -6.53
C LEU A 277 -10.62 -15.56 -5.20
N PHE A 278 -10.84 -16.49 -4.28
CA PHE A 278 -10.15 -16.58 -3.00
C PHE A 278 -9.29 -17.85 -3.01
N SER A 279 -7.97 -17.68 -3.00
CA SER A 279 -7.07 -18.83 -2.93
C SER A 279 -7.07 -19.43 -1.52
N PRO A 280 -6.82 -20.75 -1.39
CA PRO A 280 -6.63 -21.39 -0.09
C PRO A 280 -5.52 -20.74 0.74
N PHE A 281 -5.55 -20.95 2.06
CA PHE A 281 -4.50 -20.48 2.96
C PHE A 281 -3.17 -21.23 2.74
N PRO A 282 -3.11 -22.58 2.86
CA PRO A 282 -1.88 -23.31 2.61
C PRO A 282 -1.86 -23.87 1.19
N PHE A 283 -0.68 -24.30 0.74
CA PHE A 283 -0.64 -25.28 -0.33
C PHE A 283 -1.27 -26.57 0.18
N HIS A 284 -2.30 -27.08 -0.50
CA HIS A 284 -2.93 -28.34 -0.11
C HIS A 284 -2.01 -29.55 -0.24
N SER A 285 -0.84 -29.39 -0.85
CA SER A 285 0.21 -30.40 -0.97
C SER A 285 1.38 -30.19 0.00
N VAL A 286 1.34 -29.19 0.89
CA VAL A 286 2.44 -28.88 1.82
C VAL A 286 1.92 -28.66 3.23
N TYR A 287 2.02 -29.69 4.07
CA TYR A 287 1.67 -29.61 5.50
C TYR A 287 2.87 -29.78 6.43
N SER A 288 4.04 -30.13 5.88
CA SER A 288 5.28 -30.27 6.62
C SER A 288 6.50 -29.82 5.79
N VAL A 289 7.67 -29.78 6.42
CA VAL A 289 8.93 -29.49 5.72
C VAL A 289 9.31 -30.60 4.74
N GLU A 290 8.93 -31.84 5.02
CA GLU A 290 9.11 -32.99 4.13
C GLU A 290 8.22 -32.87 2.89
N ASP A 291 6.98 -32.40 3.06
CA ASP A 291 6.10 -32.13 1.93
C ASP A 291 6.61 -30.97 1.10
N HIS A 292 7.17 -29.92 1.72
CA HIS A 292 7.81 -28.83 0.98
C HIS A 292 8.95 -29.35 0.12
N LYS A 293 9.80 -30.24 0.67
CA LYS A 293 10.87 -30.86 -0.10
C LYS A 293 10.33 -31.60 -1.33
N LYS A 294 9.31 -32.45 -1.16
CA LYS A 294 8.65 -33.13 -2.29
C LYS A 294 8.07 -32.15 -3.31
N HIS A 295 7.55 -31.02 -2.84
CA HIS A 295 6.98 -29.97 -3.70
C HIS A 295 8.05 -29.25 -4.53
N VAL A 296 9.30 -29.15 -4.03
CA VAL A 296 10.45 -28.61 -4.77
C VAL A 296 11.07 -29.65 -5.70
N ASP A 297 11.00 -30.93 -5.33
CA ASP A 297 11.52 -32.04 -6.13
C ASP A 297 10.60 -32.41 -7.31
N TRP A 298 9.34 -31.96 -7.30
CA TRP A 298 8.37 -32.07 -8.40
C TRP A 298 8.71 -31.11 -9.54
#